data_AF-A0A103XIK6-F1
#
_entry.id   AF-A0A103XIK6-F1
#
_cell.length_a   1.000
_cell.length_b   1.000
_cell.length_c   1.000
_cell.angle_alpha   90.00
_cell.angle_beta   90.00
_cell.angle_gamma   90.00
#
_symmetry.space_group_name_H-M   'P 1'
#
loop_
_entity.id
_entity.type
_entity.pdbx_description
1 polymer ?
#
loop_
_entity_poly.entity_id
_entity_poly.type
_entity_poly.pdbx_seq_one_letter_code
_entity_poly.pdbx_strand_id
1 'polypeptide(L)'
;MDKRGFKAIVVTYNTIIDSLCKDMMVDDALKLFKEMIFDKGILLDVVAYTSLIRGLCSLGRWDDVSKMLKEMEDERISPNVVTFSIYISRCICKEGKVEDA
;
A
#
# COMPACT_ATOMS: atom_id res chain seq x y z
N MET A 1 3.57 23.31 -17.74
CA MET A 1 3.06 22.47 -16.65
C MET A 1 4.25 21.91 -15.89
N ASP A 2 4.53 22.51 -14.72
CA ASP A 2 5.74 22.26 -13.96
C ASP A 2 5.78 20.86 -13.36
N LYS A 3 6.73 20.03 -13.83
CA LYS A 3 7.01 18.69 -13.30
C LYS A 3 7.27 18.66 -11.78
N ARG A 4 7.60 19.81 -11.18
CA ARG A 4 7.81 19.96 -9.73
C ARG A 4 6.49 19.96 -8.93
N GLY A 5 5.41 20.52 -9.47
CA GLY A 5 4.12 20.56 -8.78
C GLY A 5 3.55 19.15 -8.59
N PHE A 6 3.60 18.33 -9.65
CA PHE A 6 3.07 16.97 -9.62
C PHE A 6 3.81 16.07 -8.60
N LYS A 7 5.14 16.20 -8.51
CA LYS A 7 5.95 15.45 -7.56
C LYS A 7 5.65 15.83 -6.10
N ALA A 8 5.45 17.12 -5.82
CA ALA A 8 5.10 17.58 -4.47
C ALA A 8 3.71 17.08 -4.03
N ILE A 9 2.77 16.99 -4.97
CA ILE A 9 1.43 16.46 -4.72
C ILE A 9 1.53 14.98 -4.31
N VAL A 10 2.24 14.15 -5.07
CA VAL A 10 2.44 12.72 -4.74
C VAL A 10 3.05 12.53 -3.34
N VAL A 11 4.09 13.30 -2.99
CA VAL A 11 4.74 13.20 -1.67
C VAL A 11 3.80 13.57 -0.52
N THR A 12 2.96 14.59 -0.73
CA THR A 12 1.97 15.03 0.28
C THR A 12 0.97 13.91 0.55
N TYR A 13 0.44 13.31 -0.51
CA TYR A 13 -0.53 12.22 -0.39
C TYR A 13 0.08 10.94 0.18
N ASN A 14 1.31 10.59 -0.20
CA ASN A 14 2.03 9.47 0.41
C ASN A 14 2.15 9.68 1.93
N THR A 15 2.42 10.92 2.36
CA THR A 15 2.54 11.26 3.79
C THR A 15 1.21 11.10 4.51
N ILE A 16 0.11 11.56 3.90
CA ILE A 16 -1.26 11.43 4.46
C ILE A 16 -1.65 9.95 4.57
N ILE A 17 -1.41 9.16 3.53
CA ILE A 17 -1.69 7.71 3.54
C ILE A 17 -0.87 7.02 4.63
N ASP A 18 0.42 7.35 4.76
CA ASP A 18 1.28 6.77 5.80
C ASP A 18 0.81 7.14 7.22
N SER A 19 0.40 8.39 7.45
CA SER A 19 -0.17 8.80 8.74
C SER A 19 -1.48 8.08 9.05
N LEU A 20 -2.39 7.99 8.07
CA LEU A 20 -3.67 7.29 8.26
C LEU A 20 -3.46 5.79 8.55
N CYS A 21 -2.50 5.16 7.88
CA CYS A 21 -2.15 3.76 8.14
C CYS A 21 -1.52 3.56 9.53
N LYS A 22 -0.76 4.53 10.04
CA LYS A 22 -0.22 4.52 11.41
C LYS A 22 -1.31 4.70 12.47
N ASP A 23 -2.32 5.52 12.17
CA ASP A 23 -3.47 5.76 13.05
C ASP A 23 -4.55 4.66 12.93
N MET A 24 -4.26 3.56 12.23
CA MET A 24 -5.18 2.44 11.95
C MET A 24 -6.45 2.85 11.18
N MET A 25 -6.47 4.04 10.59
CA MET A 25 -7.55 4.56 9.72
C MET A 25 -7.34 4.11 8.28
N VAL A 26 -7.21 2.79 8.09
CA VAL A 26 -6.81 2.19 6.80
C VAL A 26 -7.91 2.34 5.74
N ASP A 27 -9.18 2.36 6.13
CA ASP A 27 -10.30 2.58 5.20
C ASP A 27 -10.27 3.97 4.56
N ASP A 28 -9.98 5.00 5.36
CA ASP A 28 -9.82 6.37 4.85
C ASP A 28 -8.59 6.48 3.94
N ALA A 29 -7.50 5.79 4.30
CA ALA A 29 -6.31 5.70 3.46
C ALA A 29 -6.62 5.06 2.11
N LEU A 30 -7.40 3.97 2.09
CA LEU A 30 -7.84 3.29 0.85
C LEU A 30 -8.77 4.14 0.00
N LYS A 31 -9.68 4.89 0.63
CA LYS A 31 -10.57 5.80 -0.08
C LYS A 31 -9.78 6.91 -0.78
N LEU A 32 -8.86 7.53 -0.06
CA LEU A 32 -7.98 8.56 -0.60
C LEU A 32 -7.10 8.02 -1.74
N PHE A 33 -6.59 6.80 -1.58
CA PHE A 33 -5.81 6.10 -2.59
C PHE A 33 -6.60 5.88 -3.89
N LYS A 34 -7.85 5.41 -3.79
CA LYS A 34 -8.73 5.24 -4.96
C LYS A 34 -9.08 6.57 -5.61
N GLU A 35 -9.41 7.61 -4.83
CA GLU A 35 -9.69 8.94 -5.37
C GLU A 35 -8.50 9.47 -6.19
N MET A 36 -7.28 9.25 -5.72
CA MET A 36 -6.06 9.67 -6.41
C MET A 36 -5.85 8.96 -7.75
N ILE A 37 -6.10 7.66 -7.81
CA ILE A 37 -5.94 6.87 -9.06
C ILE A 37 -7.08 7.15 -10.03
N PHE A 38 -8.33 7.08 -9.57
CA PHE A 38 -9.51 7.15 -10.43
C PHE A 38 -9.92 8.58 -10.80
N ASP A 39 -9.93 9.52 -9.85
CA ASP A 39 -10.36 10.90 -10.14
C ASP A 39 -9.20 11.76 -10.65
N LYS A 40 -7.99 11.56 -10.12
CA LYS A 40 -6.83 12.41 -10.48
C LYS A 40 -5.87 11.77 -11.48
N GLY A 41 -5.98 10.46 -11.75
CA GLY A 41 -5.05 9.74 -12.62
C GLY A 41 -3.61 9.77 -12.09
N ILE A 42 -3.43 9.95 -10.78
CA ILE A 42 -2.10 10.05 -10.17
C ILE A 42 -1.67 8.66 -9.73
N LEU A 43 -0.63 8.14 -10.39
CA LEU A 43 0.08 6.95 -9.95
C LEU A 43 0.81 7.25 -8.64
N LEU A 44 0.38 6.57 -7.58
CA LEU A 44 1.00 6.62 -6.27
C LEU A 44 2.25 5.73 -6.25
N ASP A 45 3.24 6.13 -5.47
CA ASP A 45 4.54 5.45 -5.41
C ASP A 45 4.46 4.15 -4.59
N VAL A 46 5.46 3.29 -4.73
CA VAL A 46 5.62 2.03 -3.97
C VAL A 46 5.41 2.24 -2.47
N VAL A 47 5.87 3.39 -1.95
CA VAL A 47 5.73 3.77 -0.54
C VAL A 47 4.27 3.80 -0.08
N ALA A 48 3.34 4.33 -0.88
CA ALA A 48 1.92 4.39 -0.51
C ALA A 48 1.32 2.99 -0.40
N TYR A 49 1.62 2.11 -1.38
CA TYR A 49 1.19 0.73 -1.35
C TYR A 49 1.77 -0.03 -0.14
N THR A 50 3.06 0.15 0.15
CA THR A 50 3.70 -0.48 1.31
C THR A 50 3.04 -0.04 2.63
N SER A 51 2.72 1.25 2.78
CA SER A 51 2.04 1.76 3.98
C SER A 51 0.63 1.19 4.13
N LEU A 52 -0.15 1.12 3.03
CA LEU A 52 -1.47 0.49 3.02
C LEU A 52 -1.42 -0.99 3.38
N ILE A 53 -0.50 -1.74 2.76
CA ILE A 53 -0.28 -3.16 3.06
C ILE A 53 0.09 -3.33 4.54
N ARG A 54 0.95 -2.48 5.10
CA ARG A 54 1.30 -2.53 6.52
C ARG A 54 0.10 -2.28 7.44
N GLY A 55 -0.74 -1.31 7.08
CA GLY A 55 -1.99 -1.01 7.79
C GLY A 55 -2.95 -2.20 7.74
N LEU A 56 -3.20 -2.75 6.55
CA LEU A 56 -4.09 -3.90 6.34
C LEU A 56 -3.59 -5.17 7.03
N CYS A 57 -2.29 -5.47 6.96
CA CYS A 57 -1.67 -6.56 7.72
C CYS A 57 -1.85 -6.40 9.23
N SER A 58 -1.84 -5.16 9.73
CA SER A 58 -2.04 -4.90 11.17
C SER A 58 -3.50 -5.07 11.60
N LEU A 59 -4.45 -4.84 10.68
CA LEU A 59 -5.87 -5.13 10.87
C LEU A 59 -6.25 -6.59 10.56
N GLY A 60 -5.33 -7.40 10.04
CA GLY A 60 -5.60 -8.80 9.64
C GLY A 60 -6.46 -8.93 8.39
N ARG A 61 -6.54 -7.89 7.56
CA ARG A 61 -7.33 -7.86 6.32
C ARG A 61 -6.52 -8.40 5.14
N TRP A 62 -6.25 -9.70 5.17
CA TRP A 62 -5.35 -10.36 4.22
C TRP A 62 -5.87 -10.38 2.78
N ASP A 63 -7.18 -10.49 2.58
CA ASP A 63 -7.80 -10.44 1.25
C ASP A 63 -7.49 -9.11 0.54
N ASP A 64 -7.57 -8.00 1.28
CA ASP A 64 -7.25 -6.67 0.74
C ASP A 64 -5.74 -6.53 0.46
N VAL A 65 -4.89 -7.10 1.32
CA VAL A 65 -3.43 -7.14 1.09
C VAL A 65 -3.10 -7.88 -0.21
N SER A 66 -3.69 -9.06 -0.42
CA SER A 66 -3.51 -9.86 -1.62
C SER A 66 -3.97 -9.11 -2.87
N LYS A 67 -5.12 -8.43 -2.79
CA LYS A 67 -5.61 -7.58 -3.88
C LYS A 67 -4.64 -6.44 -4.20
N MET A 68 -4.11 -5.75 -3.19
CA MET A 68 -3.15 -4.66 -3.41
C MET A 68 -1.83 -5.16 -4.03
N LEU A 69 -1.34 -6.32 -3.61
CA LEU A 69 -0.15 -6.94 -4.21
C LEU A 69 -0.36 -7.26 -5.69
N LYS A 70 -1.54 -7.80 -6.03
CA LYS A 70 -1.90 -8.08 -7.42
C LYS A 70 -2.00 -6.80 -8.25
N GLU A 71 -2.61 -5.73 -7.71
CA GLU A 71 -2.66 -4.43 -8.38
C GLU A 71 -1.25 -3.85 -8.62
N MET A 72 -0.30 -4.02 -7.68
CA MET A 72 1.09 -3.61 -7.91
C MET A 72 1.76 -4.39 -9.06
N GLU A 73 1.49 -5.70 -9.16
CA GLU A 73 1.99 -6.55 -10.23
C GLU A 73 1.40 -6.17 -11.59
N ASP A 74 0.09 -5.92 -11.65
CA ASP A 74 -0.64 -5.48 -12.85
C ASP A 74 -0.12 -4.11 -13.35
N GLU A 75 0.16 -3.18 -12.43
CA GLU A 75 0.74 -1.86 -12.74
C GLU A 75 2.25 -1.90 -13.04
N ARG A 76 2.88 -3.10 -13.03
CA ARG A 76 4.34 -3.30 -13.15
C ARG A 76 5.16 -2.49 -12.15
N ILE A 77 4.57 -2.15 -11.01
CA ILE A 77 5.23 -1.47 -9.91
C ILE A 77 5.92 -2.55 -9.10
N SER A 78 7.25 -2.66 -9.24
CA SER A 78 8.02 -3.68 -8.53
C SER A 78 7.85 -3.51 -7.01
N PRO A 79 7.21 -4.47 -6.32
CA PRO A 79 7.06 -4.39 -4.87
C PRO A 79 8.46 -4.42 -4.27
N ASN A 80 8.83 -3.38 -3.52
CA ASN A 80 10.15 -3.30 -2.94
C ASN A 80 10.33 -4.43 -1.90
N VAL A 81 11.58 -4.79 -1.60
CA VAL A 81 11.97 -5.81 -0.62
C VAL A 81 11.26 -5.60 0.73
N VAL A 82 10.96 -4.35 1.08
CA VAL A 82 10.19 -3.98 2.29
C VAL A 82 8.74 -4.46 2.21
N THR A 83 8.07 -4.36 1.06
CA THR A 83 6.69 -4.85 0.86
C THR A 83 6.62 -6.37 1.03
N PHE A 84 7.53 -7.10 0.38
CA PHE A 84 7.64 -8.55 0.54
C PHE A 84 8.08 -8.94 1.95
N SER A 85 9.01 -8.22 2.57
CA SER A 85 9.44 -8.50 3.94
C SER A 85 8.32 -8.26 4.95
N ILE A 86 7.48 -7.23 4.78
CA ILE A 86 6.30 -7.01 5.63
C ILE A 86 5.26 -8.11 5.42
N TYR A 87 5.01 -8.49 4.17
CA TYR A 87 4.11 -9.60 3.85
C TYR A 87 4.61 -10.91 4.48
N ILE A 88 5.84 -11.31 4.22
CA ILE A 88 6.44 -12.54 4.76
C ILE A 88 6.55 -12.50 6.28
N SER A 89 7.06 -11.41 6.87
CA SER A 89 7.27 -11.35 8.33
C SER A 89 5.98 -11.22 9.14
N ARG A 90 4.91 -10.65 8.58
CA ARG A 90 3.69 -10.34 9.34
C ARG A 90 2.48 -11.19 8.94
N CYS A 91 2.39 -11.62 7.68
CA CYS A 91 1.35 -12.53 7.17
C CYS A 91 1.68 -13.99 7.52
N ILE A 92 2.85 -14.47 7.10
CA ILE A 92 3.23 -15.89 7.24
C ILE A 92 3.53 -16.26 8.70
N CYS A 93 3.94 -15.32 9.56
CA CYS A 93 4.14 -15.62 10.98
C CYS A 93 2.86 -15.57 11.84
N LYS A 94 1.76 -14.96 11.36
CA LYS A 94 0.48 -14.93 12.11
C LYS A 94 -0.51 -15.97 11.62
N GLU A 95 -0.49 -16.33 10.35
CA GLU A 95 -1.08 -17.59 9.90
C GLU A 95 -0.06 -18.68 10.13
N GLY A 96 -0.24 -19.48 11.18
CA GLY A 96 0.49 -20.74 11.38
C GLY A 96 0.16 -21.78 10.31
N LYS A 97 0.33 -21.43 9.04
CA LYS A 97 0.41 -22.32 7.90
C LYS A 97 1.82 -22.18 7.32
N VAL A 98 2.75 -22.80 8.05
CA VAL A 98 3.90 -23.41 7.40
C VAL A 98 3.29 -24.53 6.56
N GLU A 99 2.97 -24.27 5.30
CA GLU A 99 2.83 -25.37 4.35
C GLU A 99 4.24 -25.80 3.99
N ASP A 100 4.56 -26.99 4.48
CA ASP A 100 5.75 -27.77 4.22
C ASP A 100 6.08 -27.85 2.72
N ALA A 101 7.37 -28.05 2.50
CA ALA A 101 8.08 -28.22 1.24
C ALA A 101 7.43 -29.15 0.20
#